data_AF-A0A937HFB7-F1
#
_entry.id   AF-A0A937HFB7-F1
#
_cell.length_a   1.000
_cell.length_b   1.000
_cell.length_c   1.000
_cell.angle_alpha   90.00
_cell.angle_beta   90.00
_cell.angle_gamma   90.00
#
_symmetry.space_group_name_H-M   'P 1'
#
loop_
_entity.id
_entity.type
_entity.pdbx_description
1 polymer ?
#
loop_
_entity_poly.entity_id
_entity_poly.type
_entity_poly.pdbx_seq_one_letter_code
_entity_poly.pdbx_strand_id
1 'polypeptide(L)'
;QLPKKATLSIHGKTYHSQHAEQLLYQFTQWRMPLDHMHLWLKGHPNLPESNITRDTTGRIVSFKTHIAQKQWQVSYPKWHIQHGANMPKIIVIRQGNMRLKFNITEWVPL
;
A
#
# COMPACT_ATOMS: atom_id res chain seq x y z
N GLN A 1 -25.46 -0.25 -2.03
CA GLN A 1 -24.03 -0.60 -1.93
C GLN A 1 -23.74 -1.61 -3.03
N LEU A 2 -22.82 -1.30 -3.96
CA LEU A 2 -22.41 -2.28 -4.98
C LEU A 2 -21.70 -3.44 -4.27
N PRO A 3 -22.04 -4.72 -4.52
CA PRO A 3 -21.26 -5.83 -3.97
C PRO A 3 -19.86 -5.72 -4.57
N LYS A 4 -18.85 -5.49 -3.73
CA LYS A 4 -17.45 -5.38 -4.14
C LYS A 4 -17.01 -6.73 -4.73
N LYS A 5 -17.19 -6.92 -6.03
CA LYS A 5 -16.64 -8.06 -6.77
C LYS A 5 -15.25 -7.66 -7.26
N ALA A 6 -14.22 -8.12 -6.57
CA ALA A 6 -12.86 -8.05 -7.06
C ALA A 6 -12.69 -8.98 -8.26
N THR A 7 -11.84 -8.58 -9.21
CA THR A 7 -11.56 -9.34 -10.43
C THR A 7 -10.05 -9.41 -10.65
N LEU A 8 -9.54 -10.58 -11.04
CA LEU A 8 -8.14 -10.79 -11.42
C LEU A 8 -8.09 -11.41 -12.80
N SER A 9 -7.40 -10.76 -13.74
CA SER A 9 -7.16 -11.28 -15.08
C SER A 9 -5.70 -11.69 -15.24
N ILE A 10 -5.46 -12.97 -15.49
CA ILE A 10 -4.11 -13.53 -15.63
C ILE A 10 -4.14 -14.69 -16.65
N HIS A 11 -3.16 -14.74 -17.56
CA HIS A 11 -3.06 -15.76 -18.61
C HIS A 11 -4.37 -15.96 -19.41
N GLY A 12 -5.07 -14.88 -19.74
CA GLY A 12 -6.34 -14.93 -20.49
C GLY A 12 -7.54 -15.46 -19.70
N LYS A 13 -7.39 -15.74 -18.40
CA LYS A 13 -8.47 -16.16 -17.52
C LYS A 13 -8.85 -15.04 -16.56
N THR A 14 -10.13 -14.97 -16.21
CA THR A 14 -10.67 -13.99 -15.28
C THR A 14 -11.26 -14.71 -14.07
N TYR A 15 -10.82 -14.31 -12.89
CA TYR A 15 -11.24 -14.84 -11.60
C TYR A 15 -11.96 -13.77 -10.82
N HIS A 16 -12.97 -14.16 -10.04
CA HIS A 16 -13.76 -13.25 -9.24
C HIS A 16 -13.76 -13.68 -7.77
N SER A 17 -13.79 -12.69 -6.88
CA SER A 17 -13.99 -12.90 -5.44
C SER A 17 -14.69 -11.68 -4.85
N GLN A 18 -15.25 -11.83 -3.65
CA GLN A 18 -15.69 -10.71 -2.83
C GLN A 18 -14.51 -9.89 -2.28
N HIS A 19 -13.31 -10.47 -2.22
CA HIS A 19 -12.14 -9.85 -1.61
C HIS A 19 -10.92 -9.99 -2.53
N ALA A 20 -10.29 -8.86 -2.87
CA ALA A 20 -9.11 -8.85 -3.73
C ALA A 20 -7.92 -9.58 -3.09
N GLU A 21 -7.82 -9.54 -1.76
CA GLU A 21 -6.82 -10.24 -0.97
C GLU A 21 -6.88 -11.76 -1.19
N GLN A 22 -8.09 -12.33 -1.36
CA GLN A 22 -8.25 -13.75 -1.61
C GLN A 22 -7.69 -14.14 -2.98
N LEU A 23 -8.00 -13.35 -4.02
CA LEU A 23 -7.44 -13.58 -5.35
C LEU A 23 -5.92 -13.48 -5.32
N LEU A 24 -5.36 -12.41 -4.75
CA LEU A 24 -3.90 -12.27 -4.68
C LEU A 24 -3.24 -13.43 -3.93
N TYR A 25 -3.81 -13.85 -2.79
CA TYR A 25 -3.28 -14.98 -2.05
C TYR A 25 -3.30 -16.27 -2.87
N GLN A 26 -4.39 -16.57 -3.57
CA GLN A 26 -4.50 -17.79 -4.37
C GLN A 26 -3.38 -17.91 -5.42
N PHE A 27 -3.02 -16.81 -6.08
CA PHE A 27 -2.05 -16.83 -7.18
C PHE A 27 -0.61 -16.52 -6.77
N THR A 28 -0.40 -15.81 -5.65
CA THR A 28 0.94 -15.37 -5.23
C THR A 28 1.38 -15.97 -3.89
N GLN A 29 0.46 -16.57 -3.14
CA GLN A 29 0.61 -16.96 -1.73
C GLN A 29 0.91 -15.77 -0.79
N TRP A 30 0.76 -14.53 -1.28
CA TRP A 30 0.96 -13.33 -0.47
C TRP A 30 -0.35 -12.90 0.19
N ARG A 31 -0.30 -12.77 1.51
CA ARG A 31 -1.39 -12.18 2.30
C ARG A 31 -1.12 -10.69 2.47
N MET A 32 -1.56 -9.89 1.50
CA MET A 32 -1.46 -8.43 1.54
C MET A 32 -2.73 -7.82 2.11
N PRO A 33 -2.63 -6.81 3.00
CA PRO A 33 -3.79 -6.14 3.58
C PRO A 33 -4.23 -4.99 2.65
N LEU A 34 -4.79 -5.30 1.48
CA LEU A 34 -5.14 -4.26 0.48
C LEU A 34 -6.10 -3.21 1.04
N ASP A 35 -7.07 -3.65 1.86
CA ASP A 35 -7.98 -2.77 2.59
C ASP A 35 -7.26 -1.70 3.44
N HIS A 36 -6.00 -1.92 3.82
CA HIS A 36 -5.21 -0.97 4.62
C HIS A 36 -4.18 -0.20 3.76
N MET A 37 -3.64 -0.85 2.73
CA MET A 37 -2.58 -0.31 1.88
C MET A 37 -2.97 0.96 1.12
N HIS A 38 -4.26 1.16 0.84
CA HIS A 38 -4.73 2.35 0.10
C HIS A 38 -4.33 3.68 0.77
N LEU A 39 -4.26 3.72 2.10
CA LEU A 39 -3.78 4.89 2.85
C LEU A 39 -2.26 5.02 2.77
N TRP A 40 -1.53 3.90 2.82
CA TRP A 40 -0.07 3.89 2.68
C TRP A 40 0.36 4.40 1.31
N LEU A 41 -0.39 4.06 0.25
CA LEU A 41 -0.13 4.61 -1.07
C LEU A 41 -0.24 6.13 -1.08
N LYS A 42 -1.19 6.69 -0.33
CA LYS A 42 -1.40 8.14 -0.17
C LYS A 42 -0.45 8.80 0.83
N GLY A 43 0.49 8.07 1.42
CA GLY A 43 1.44 8.64 2.38
C GLY A 43 0.93 8.67 3.83
N HIS A 44 -0.19 8.01 4.13
CA HIS A 44 -0.80 8.02 5.45
C HIS A 44 -0.64 6.66 6.16
N PRO A 45 -0.37 6.65 7.48
CA PRO A 45 -0.39 5.43 8.28
C PRO A 45 -1.83 5.02 8.61
N ASN A 46 -2.01 3.76 9.04
CA ASN A 46 -3.27 3.28 9.59
C ASN A 46 -3.08 3.02 11.08
N LEU A 47 -4.06 3.47 11.88
CA LEU A 47 -4.07 3.26 13.32
C LEU A 47 -4.43 1.79 13.67
N PRO A 48 -3.84 1.21 14.73
CA PRO A 48 -2.74 1.76 15.53
C PRO A 48 -1.38 1.57 14.84
N GLU A 49 -0.64 2.67 14.74
CA GLU A 49 0.74 2.71 14.23
C GLU A 49 1.76 2.76 15.36
N SER A 50 2.98 2.31 15.07
CA SER A 50 4.12 2.43 15.97
C SER A 50 5.34 2.93 15.20
N ASN A 51 6.28 3.59 15.89
CA ASN A 51 7.58 3.98 15.35
C ASN A 51 7.49 4.85 14.08
N ILE A 52 6.62 5.86 14.05
CA ILE A 52 6.60 6.84 12.95
C ILE A 52 7.89 7.69 13.01
N THR A 53 8.63 7.70 11.91
CA THR A 53 9.75 8.62 11.67
C THR A 53 9.30 9.71 10.72
N ARG A 54 9.65 10.96 11.04
CA ARG A 54 9.38 12.13 10.20
C ARG A 54 10.68 12.85 9.86
N ASP A 55 10.69 13.56 8.74
CA ASP A 55 11.79 14.47 8.38
C ASP A 55 11.63 15.83 9.09
N THR A 56 12.57 16.76 8.87
CA THR A 56 12.57 18.10 9.47
C THR A 56 11.37 18.97 9.07
N THR A 57 10.65 18.59 8.01
CA THR A 57 9.44 19.27 7.54
C THR A 57 8.15 18.61 8.07
N GLY A 58 8.29 17.58 8.90
CA GLY A 58 7.17 16.81 9.47
C GLY A 58 6.59 15.73 8.54
N ARG A 59 7.16 15.53 7.34
CA ARG A 59 6.71 14.49 6.39
C ARG A 59 7.10 13.11 6.90
N ILE A 60 6.25 12.12 6.69
CA ILE A 60 6.53 10.74 7.10
C ILE A 60 7.65 10.16 6.24
N VAL A 61 8.68 9.64 6.88
CA VAL A 61 9.78 8.90 6.26
C VAL A 61 9.50 7.40 6.32
N SER A 62 9.02 6.91 7.48
CA SER A 62 8.66 5.51 7.65
C SER A 62 7.78 5.29 8.86
N PHE A 63 7.09 4.15 8.91
CA PHE A 63 6.40 3.68 10.10
C PHE A 63 6.30 2.14 10.10
N LYS A 64 5.94 1.58 11.25
CA LYS A 64 5.61 0.17 11.41
C LYS A 64 4.16 0.00 11.86
N THR A 65 3.48 -1.02 11.35
CA THR A 65 2.11 -1.36 11.76
C THR A 65 1.94 -2.88 11.81
N HIS A 66 1.03 -3.35 12.65
CA HIS A 66 0.72 -4.77 12.82
C HIS A 66 -0.67 -5.06 12.26
N ILE A 67 -0.75 -5.90 11.23
CA ILE A 67 -2.01 -6.30 10.61
C ILE A 67 -2.00 -7.82 10.44
N ALA A 68 -3.06 -8.48 10.90
CA ALA A 68 -3.20 -9.94 10.83
C ALA A 68 -1.95 -10.68 11.35
N GLN A 69 -1.47 -10.28 12.54
CA GLN A 69 -0.29 -10.84 13.21
C GLN A 69 1.04 -10.69 12.43
N LYS A 70 1.06 -9.86 11.39
CA LYS A 70 2.26 -9.56 10.61
C LYS A 70 2.70 -8.12 10.85
N GLN A 71 4.00 -7.94 11.09
CA GLN A 71 4.61 -6.62 11.13
C GLN A 71 4.92 -6.15 9.70
N TRP A 72 4.38 -4.98 9.37
CA TRP A 72 4.62 -4.26 8.14
C TRP A 72 5.52 -3.06 8.40
N GLN A 73 6.48 -2.84 7.50
CA GLN A 73 7.27 -1.61 7.47
C GLN A 73 6.98 -0.89 6.16
N VAL A 74 6.56 0.37 6.28
CA VAL A 74 6.33 1.27 5.14
C VAL A 74 7.36 2.38 5.19
N SER A 75 7.91 2.74 4.04
CA SER A 75 8.89 3.83 3.92
C SER A 75 8.62 4.64 2.67
N TYR A 76 8.93 5.94 2.74
CA TYR A 76 8.74 6.91 1.67
C TYR A 76 10.08 7.56 1.30
N PRO A 77 10.95 6.86 0.55
CA PRO A 77 12.30 7.37 0.23
C PRO A 77 12.29 8.67 -0.58
N LYS A 78 11.21 8.95 -1.30
CA LYS A 78 11.11 10.15 -2.13
C LYS A 78 9.68 10.66 -2.16
N TRP A 79 9.56 11.97 -1.95
CA TRP A 79 8.35 12.75 -2.14
C TRP A 79 8.52 13.68 -3.35
N HIS A 80 7.41 14.17 -3.89
CA HIS A 80 7.40 15.24 -4.88
C HIS A 80 6.17 16.11 -4.68
N ILE A 81 6.22 17.34 -5.17
CA ILE A 81 5.06 18.22 -5.17
C ILE A 81 4.29 17.96 -6.47
N GLN A 82 3.00 17.68 -6.36
CA GLN A 82 2.09 17.61 -7.51
C GLN A 82 0.79 18.31 -7.14
N HIS A 83 0.32 19.21 -8.01
CA HIS A 83 -0.89 20.02 -7.77
C HIS A 83 -0.89 20.74 -6.39
N GLY A 84 0.28 21.22 -5.94
CA GLY A 84 0.41 21.90 -4.64
C GLY A 84 0.43 20.98 -3.41
N ALA A 85 0.29 19.67 -3.57
CA ALA A 85 0.35 18.69 -2.48
C ALA A 85 1.68 17.91 -2.50
N ASN A 86 2.21 17.57 -1.32
CA ASN A 86 3.32 16.63 -1.20
C ASN A 86 2.81 15.20 -1.36
N MET A 87 3.22 14.55 -2.44
CA MET A 87 2.80 13.19 -2.78
C MET A 87 3.99 12.22 -2.77
N PRO A 88 3.81 10.97 -2.32
CA PRO A 88 4.87 9.97 -2.40
C PRO A 88 5.27 9.71 -3.86
N LYS A 89 6.57 9.75 -4.15
CA LYS A 89 7.14 9.34 -5.45
C LYS A 89 7.63 7.89 -5.40
N ILE A 90 8.27 7.52 -4.28
CA ILE A 90 8.71 6.16 -4.04
C ILE A 90 8.10 5.68 -2.73
N ILE A 91 7.50 4.49 -2.78
CA ILE A 91 6.96 3.81 -1.61
C ILE A 91 7.60 2.44 -1.55
N VAL A 92 8.10 2.06 -0.37
CA VAL A 92 8.64 0.72 -0.13
C VAL A 92 7.90 0.08 1.02
N ILE A 93 7.31 -1.08 0.78
CA ILE A 93 6.57 -1.86 1.78
C ILE A 93 7.29 -3.19 1.98
N ARG A 94 7.54 -3.56 3.23
CA ARG A 94 8.21 -4.82 3.60
C ARG A 94 7.40 -5.61 4.61
N GLN A 95 7.40 -6.93 4.45
CA GLN A 95 6.86 -7.90 5.41
C GLN A 95 7.67 -9.20 5.29
N GLY A 96 8.47 -9.53 6.30
CA GLY A 96 9.42 -10.65 6.21
C GLY A 96 10.35 -10.49 5.00
N ASN A 97 10.42 -11.51 4.14
CA ASN A 97 11.22 -11.49 2.92
C ASN A 97 10.54 -10.76 1.74
N MET A 98 9.27 -10.39 1.87
CA MET A 98 8.55 -9.69 0.82
C MET A 98 8.93 -8.21 0.80
N ARG A 99 9.19 -7.69 -0.40
CA ARG A 99 9.43 -6.27 -0.65
C ARG A 99 8.67 -5.80 -1.89
N LEU A 100 7.79 -4.82 -1.70
CA LEU A 100 7.13 -4.10 -2.79
C LEU A 100 7.74 -2.71 -2.91
N LYS A 101 8.02 -2.28 -4.13
CA LYS A 101 8.50 -0.94 -4.44
C LYS A 101 7.61 -0.32 -5.51
N PHE A 102 6.98 0.79 -5.16
CA PHE A 102 6.24 1.62 -6.10
C PHE A 102 7.12 2.80 -6.51
N ASN A 103 7.15 3.08 -7.81
CA ASN A 103 7.71 4.30 -8.37
C ASN A 103 6.60 5.02 -9.14
N ILE A 104 6.02 6.04 -8.51
CA ILE A 104 4.82 6.73 -8.99
C ILE A 104 5.29 7.90 -9.86
N THR A 105 4.84 7.92 -11.11
CA THR A 105 5.18 8.96 -12.08
C THR A 105 4.23 10.14 -12.02
N GLU A 106 2.95 9.88 -11.73
CA GLU A 106 1.90 10.88 -11.74
C GLU A 106 0.79 10.53 -10.75
N TRP A 107 0.33 11.53 -10.00
CA TRP A 107 -0.88 11.49 -9.18
C TRP A 107 -2.04 12.26 -9.80
N VAL A 108 -2.97 11.57 -10.45
CA VAL A 108 -4.16 12.24 -10.99
C VAL A 108 -5.15 12.51 -9.84
N PRO A 109 -5.61 13.76 -9.61
CA PRO A 109 -6.71 14.05 -8.72
C PRO A 109 -8.00 13.34 -9.17
N LEU A 110 -8.82 12.87 -8.24
CA LEU A 110 -10.17 12.39 -8.55
C LEU A 110 -11.09 13.54 -8.96
#